data_AF-A0A2T4N836-F1
#
_entry.id   AF-A0A2T4N836-F1
#
_cell.length_a   1.000
_cell.length_b   1.000
_cell.length_c   1.000
_cell.angle_alpha   90.00
_cell.angle_beta   90.00
_cell.angle_gamma   90.00
#
_symmetry.space_group_name_H-M   'P 1'
#
loop_
_entity.id
_entity.type
_entity.pdbx_description
1 polymer ?
#
loop_
_entity_poly.entity_id
_entity_poly.type
_entity_poly.pdbx_seq_one_letter_code
_entity_poly.pdbx_strand_id
1 'polypeptide(L)'
;MIGIVVVSHSAQLAAGLKALADQLGSPARLLLAAGVDDADHPIGTDAIAVMSAIEEADDGSGVLVLMDLGSALLSAETALELLPPELSARVRLCPAPLVEGTLAAVVAAGSGLTLDEVTAEALGALGPKQAMLPASAAQAATETAPVADDGWLRCEVVVDNPHGLHVRPAARLVAALKPFAAELKLQKGDKEANPRSLTRLAMLNVRQGDQLTLLARGEDATAALTCFQQLADERFGD
;
A
#
# COMPACT_ATOMS: atom_id res chain seq x y z
N MET A 1 1.93 -7.77 -14.10
CA MET A 1 1.87 -7.15 -12.76
C MET A 1 1.83 -5.65 -12.95
N ILE A 2 1.15 -4.90 -12.09
CA ILE A 2 1.12 -3.43 -12.21
C ILE A 2 2.54 -2.87 -12.10
N GLY A 3 2.99 -2.15 -13.12
CA GLY A 3 4.24 -1.40 -13.10
C GLY A 3 4.08 -0.12 -12.28
N ILE A 4 5.11 0.27 -11.54
CA ILE A 4 5.12 1.51 -10.75
C ILE A 4 6.18 2.44 -11.32
N VAL A 5 5.81 3.69 -11.60
CA VAL A 5 6.72 4.75 -12.01
C VAL A 5 6.68 5.88 -10.98
N VAL A 6 7.85 6.29 -10.50
CA VAL A 6 8.00 7.49 -9.67
C VAL A 6 8.54 8.63 -10.52
N VAL A 7 7.81 9.74 -10.54
CA VAL A 7 8.23 11.00 -11.14
C VAL A 7 8.60 11.98 -10.04
N SER A 8 9.85 12.47 -10.05
CA SER A 8 10.30 13.41 -9.03
C SER A 8 11.25 14.45 -9.60
N HIS A 9 11.24 15.64 -9.00
CA HIS A 9 12.22 16.67 -9.31
C HIS A 9 13.64 16.27 -8.91
N SER A 10 13.79 15.40 -7.91
CA SER A 10 15.07 15.04 -7.32
C SER A 10 15.39 13.57 -7.56
N ALA A 11 16.43 13.32 -8.37
CA ALA A 11 16.98 11.98 -8.56
C ALA A 11 17.39 11.34 -7.22
N GLN A 12 17.92 12.13 -6.28
CA GLN A 12 18.30 11.63 -4.95
C GLN A 12 17.09 11.21 -4.11
N LEU A 13 15.98 11.97 -4.17
CA LEU A 13 14.74 11.61 -3.49
C LEU A 13 14.17 10.31 -4.05
N ALA A 14 14.08 10.21 -5.39
CA ALA A 14 13.61 9.01 -6.08
C ALA A 14 14.48 7.77 -5.78
N ALA A 15 15.80 7.93 -5.78
CA ALA A 15 16.74 6.86 -5.43
C ALA A 15 16.60 6.42 -3.97
N GLY A 16 16.46 7.37 -3.03
CA GLY A 16 16.20 7.06 -1.62
C GLY A 16 14.87 6.33 -1.43
N LEU A 17 13.82 6.73 -2.15
CA LEU A 17 12.53 6.05 -2.14
C LEU A 17 12.63 4.63 -2.69
N LYS A 18 13.37 4.43 -3.79
CA LYS A 18 13.64 3.09 -4.32
C LYS A 18 14.39 2.22 -3.31
N ALA A 19 15.40 2.76 -2.64
CA ALA A 19 16.11 2.02 -1.59
C ALA A 19 15.18 1.59 -0.45
N LEU A 20 14.20 2.41 -0.06
CA LEU A 20 13.17 2.03 0.91
C LEU A 20 12.24 0.93 0.36
N ALA A 21 11.82 1.04 -0.90
CA ALA A 21 10.96 0.04 -1.54
C ALA A 21 11.66 -1.32 -1.70
N ASP A 22 12.95 -1.33 -2.04
CA ASP A 22 13.75 -2.55 -2.21
C ASP A 22 13.84 -3.36 -0.89
N GLN A 23 13.83 -2.69 0.27
CA GLN A 23 13.80 -3.35 1.59
C GLN A 23 12.51 -4.13 1.87
N LEU A 24 11.43 -3.84 1.13
CA LEU A 24 10.14 -4.53 1.30
C LEU A 24 10.14 -5.92 0.66
N GLY A 25 11.12 -6.25 -0.19
CA GLY A 25 11.22 -7.56 -0.85
C GLY A 25 10.08 -7.84 -1.85
N SER A 26 9.36 -6.81 -2.30
CA SER A 26 8.29 -6.94 -3.28
C SER A 26 8.87 -7.27 -4.67
N PRO A 27 8.23 -8.18 -5.44
CA PRO A 27 8.61 -8.42 -6.83
C PRO A 27 8.10 -7.34 -7.80
N ALA A 28 7.40 -6.31 -7.30
CA ALA A 28 6.87 -5.24 -8.14
C ALA A 28 7.97 -4.48 -8.87
N ARG A 29 7.69 -4.16 -10.13
CA ARG A 29 8.60 -3.40 -10.99
C ARG A 29 8.45 -1.90 -10.69
N LEU A 30 9.49 -1.30 -10.10
CA LEU A 30 9.56 0.12 -9.75
C LEU A 30 10.62 0.83 -10.61
N LEU A 31 10.18 1.77 -11.46
CA LEU A 31 11.01 2.61 -12.33
C LEU A 31 11.00 4.05 -11.84
N LEU A 32 12.08 4.78 -12.14
CA LEU A 32 12.28 6.16 -11.73
C LEU A 32 12.45 7.04 -12.96
N ALA A 33 11.72 8.15 -13.00
CA ALA A 33 11.93 9.27 -13.92
C ALA A 33 12.13 10.53 -13.10
N ALA A 34 13.37 10.85 -12.75
CA ALA A 34 13.64 11.92 -11.78
C ALA A 34 14.88 12.75 -12.07
N GLY A 35 14.76 14.05 -11.83
CA GLY A 35 15.78 15.03 -12.19
C GLY A 35 15.79 15.36 -13.69
N VAL A 36 16.75 16.19 -14.07
CA VAL A 36 17.07 16.53 -15.47
C VAL A 36 18.57 16.35 -15.71
N ASP A 37 18.96 16.16 -16.96
CA ASP A 37 20.36 16.04 -17.38
C ASP A 37 21.03 17.43 -17.47
N ASP A 38 21.07 18.13 -16.34
CA ASP A 38 21.79 19.38 -16.15
C ASP A 38 22.63 19.26 -14.86
N ALA A 39 23.95 19.21 -14.99
CA ALA A 39 24.86 19.03 -13.87
C ALA A 39 24.86 20.23 -12.89
N ASP A 40 24.58 21.44 -13.39
CA ASP A 40 24.55 22.65 -12.59
C ASP A 40 23.15 22.86 -11.97
N HIS A 41 22.10 22.38 -12.62
CA HIS A 41 20.70 22.48 -12.16
C HIS A 41 19.92 21.16 -12.26
N PRO A 42 20.29 20.11 -11.49
CA PRO A 42 19.76 18.76 -11.68
C PRO A 42 18.31 18.56 -11.19
N ILE A 43 17.72 19.59 -10.57
CA ILE A 43 16.36 19.55 -10.03
C ILE A 43 15.35 19.89 -11.13
N GLY A 44 14.54 18.93 -11.53
CA GLY A 44 13.58 19.09 -12.62
C GLY A 44 12.90 17.79 -13.00
N THR A 45 12.00 17.85 -13.97
CA THR A 45 11.37 16.66 -14.55
C THR A 45 11.44 16.71 -16.07
N ASP A 46 11.56 15.54 -16.69
CA ASP A 46 11.65 15.37 -18.14
C ASP A 46 10.54 14.43 -18.62
N ALA A 47 9.63 14.96 -19.45
CA ALA A 47 8.51 14.20 -20.00
C ALA A 47 8.97 12.99 -20.85
N ILE A 48 10.12 13.07 -21.53
CA ILE A 48 10.66 11.94 -22.32
C ILE A 48 11.18 10.84 -21.40
N ALA A 49 11.83 11.21 -20.29
CA ALA A 49 12.24 10.25 -19.27
C ALA A 49 11.03 9.58 -18.61
N VAL A 50 9.96 10.34 -18.33
CA VAL A 50 8.70 9.79 -17.78
C VAL A 50 8.05 8.83 -18.78
N MET A 51 7.94 9.22 -20.05
CA MET A 51 7.41 8.38 -21.13
C MET A 51 8.18 7.06 -21.23
N SER A 52 9.52 7.13 -21.28
CA SER A 52 10.39 5.96 -21.38
C SER A 52 10.25 5.04 -20.16
N ALA A 53 10.14 5.60 -18.94
CA ALA A 53 9.94 4.83 -17.73
C ALA A 53 8.57 4.13 -17.71
N ILE A 54 7.53 4.73 -18.28
CA ILE A 54 6.20 4.13 -18.41
C ILE A 54 6.23 2.97 -19.42
N GLU A 55 6.81 3.18 -20.59
CA GLU A 55 6.98 2.13 -21.60
C GLU A 55 7.77 0.95 -21.04
N GLU A 56 8.84 1.26 -20.30
CA GLU A 56 9.64 0.23 -19.66
C GLU A 56 8.83 -0.50 -18.59
N ALA A 57 8.07 0.20 -17.73
CA ALA A 57 7.33 -0.41 -16.64
C ALA A 57 6.13 -1.28 -17.09
N ASP A 58 5.61 -1.07 -18.30
CA ASP A 58 4.44 -1.77 -18.82
C ASP A 58 4.75 -3.22 -19.22
N ASP A 59 3.92 -4.14 -18.71
CA ASP A 59 3.88 -5.55 -19.14
C ASP A 59 2.51 -5.95 -19.70
N GLY A 60 1.64 -4.97 -19.96
CA GLY A 60 0.25 -5.15 -20.40
C GLY A 60 -0.76 -5.16 -19.25
N SER A 61 -0.33 -5.23 -17.99
CA SER A 61 -1.24 -5.21 -16.83
C SER A 61 -1.63 -3.78 -16.39
N GLY A 62 -0.94 -2.76 -16.89
CA GLY A 62 -1.13 -1.36 -16.54
C GLY A 62 -0.01 -0.78 -15.65
N VAL A 63 0.04 0.54 -15.58
CA VAL A 63 1.11 1.30 -14.88
C VAL A 63 0.51 2.35 -13.97
N LEU A 64 0.97 2.42 -12.72
CA LEU A 64 0.65 3.49 -11.78
C LEU A 64 1.82 4.48 -11.71
N VAL A 65 1.55 5.76 -11.92
CA VAL A 65 2.53 6.84 -11.87
C VAL A 65 2.28 7.68 -10.62
N LEU A 66 3.26 7.78 -9.73
CA LEU A 66 3.25 8.69 -8.58
C LEU A 66 4.18 9.87 -8.83
N MET A 67 3.77 11.05 -8.37
CA MET A 67 4.46 12.31 -8.63
C MET A 67 4.59 13.17 -7.37
N ASP A 68 5.65 13.98 -7.27
CA ASP A 68 5.89 14.83 -6.09
C ASP A 68 5.13 16.16 -6.10
N LEU A 69 5.47 17.04 -7.04
CA LEU A 69 5.04 18.43 -7.10
C LEU A 69 4.33 18.72 -8.43
N GLY A 70 3.68 19.88 -8.52
CA GLY A 70 2.80 20.22 -9.66
C GLY A 70 3.44 20.11 -11.05
N SER A 71 4.71 20.48 -11.23
CA SER A 71 5.39 20.34 -12.53
C SER A 71 5.68 18.88 -12.92
N ALA A 72 5.79 17.97 -11.95
CA ALA A 72 5.88 16.53 -12.24
C ALA A 72 4.56 15.99 -12.80
N LEU A 73 3.42 16.57 -12.39
CA LEU A 73 2.11 16.29 -13.01
C LEU A 73 2.14 16.64 -14.50
N LEU A 74 2.58 17.86 -14.83
CA LEU A 74 2.59 18.35 -16.19
C LEU A 74 3.49 17.49 -17.10
N SER A 75 4.68 17.14 -16.61
CA SER A 75 5.59 16.23 -17.32
C SER A 75 4.98 14.85 -17.52
N ALA A 76 4.23 14.33 -16.55
CA ALA A 76 3.51 13.07 -16.68
C ALA A 76 2.33 13.15 -17.66
N GLU A 77 1.56 14.24 -17.66
CA GLU A 77 0.49 14.47 -18.63
C GLU A 77 1.05 14.58 -20.06
N THR A 78 2.13 15.35 -20.25
CA THR A 78 2.82 15.43 -21.54
C THR A 78 3.36 14.06 -21.96
N ALA A 79 3.92 13.27 -21.04
CA ALA A 79 4.33 11.91 -21.35
C ALA A 79 3.16 11.06 -21.87
N LEU A 80 1.98 11.12 -21.22
CA LEU A 80 0.79 10.38 -21.65
C LEU A 80 0.30 10.75 -23.05
N GLU A 81 0.48 12.02 -23.46
CA GLU A 81 0.15 12.48 -24.82
C GLU A 81 1.11 11.93 -25.88
N LEU A 82 2.36 11.64 -25.50
CA LEU A 82 3.39 11.09 -26.39
C LEU A 82 3.31 9.57 -26.51
N LEU A 83 2.70 8.88 -25.55
CA LEU A 83 2.55 7.43 -25.56
C LEU A 83 1.55 6.93 -26.62
N PRO A 84 1.71 5.70 -27.14
CA PRO A 84 0.68 5.03 -27.93
C PRO A 84 -0.67 5.00 -27.18
N PRO A 85 -1.82 5.24 -27.85
CA PRO A 85 -3.13 5.34 -27.19
C PRO A 85 -3.50 4.12 -26.35
N GLU A 86 -3.14 2.92 -26.81
CA GLU A 86 -3.40 1.68 -26.09
C GLU A 86 -2.65 1.59 -24.76
N LEU A 87 -1.42 2.10 -24.73
CA LEU A 87 -0.59 2.16 -23.53
C LEU A 87 -1.09 3.27 -22.61
N SER A 88 -1.33 4.47 -23.14
CA SER A 88 -1.85 5.60 -22.36
C SER A 88 -3.16 5.25 -21.62
N ALA A 89 -4.05 4.48 -22.26
CA ALA A 89 -5.32 4.02 -21.66
C ALA A 89 -5.17 3.11 -20.41
N ARG A 90 -4.01 2.46 -20.24
CA ARG A 90 -3.70 1.58 -19.10
C ARG A 90 -2.74 2.21 -18.08
N VAL A 91 -2.44 3.50 -18.23
CA VAL A 91 -1.65 4.26 -17.25
C VAL A 91 -2.58 5.05 -16.33
N ARG A 92 -2.22 5.14 -15.04
CA ARG A 92 -2.93 5.97 -14.05
C ARG A 92 -1.98 6.94 -13.37
N LEU A 93 -2.27 8.23 -13.43
CA LEU A 93 -1.62 9.22 -12.57
C LEU A 93 -2.26 9.19 -11.17
N CYS A 94 -1.44 9.11 -10.13
CA CYS A 94 -1.90 8.98 -8.75
C CYS A 94 -1.43 10.18 -7.91
N PRO A 95 -2.36 10.93 -7.29
CA PRO A 95 -2.03 12.10 -6.46
C PRO A 95 -1.67 11.72 -5.01
N ALA A 96 -1.32 10.47 -4.74
CA ALA A 96 -0.94 10.02 -3.41
C ALA A 96 0.37 10.68 -2.96
N PRO A 97 0.59 10.88 -1.63
CA PRO A 97 1.87 11.35 -1.12
C PRO A 97 3.00 10.46 -1.63
N LEU A 98 4.03 11.08 -2.22
CA LEU A 98 5.00 10.35 -3.03
C LEU A 98 5.63 9.15 -2.29
N VAL A 99 6.07 9.34 -1.04
CA VAL A 99 6.77 8.29 -0.30
C VAL A 99 5.79 7.19 0.13
N GLU A 100 4.76 7.55 0.89
CA GLU A 100 3.81 6.60 1.48
C GLU A 100 3.01 5.86 0.40
N GLY A 101 2.54 6.61 -0.60
CA GLY A 101 1.80 6.07 -1.73
C GLY A 101 2.62 5.09 -2.54
N THR A 102 3.91 5.38 -2.79
CA THR A 102 4.78 4.48 -3.56
C THR A 102 5.02 3.18 -2.81
N LEU A 103 5.29 3.23 -1.51
CA LEU A 103 5.53 2.01 -0.71
C LEU A 103 4.25 1.15 -0.65
N ALA A 104 3.08 1.77 -0.45
CA ALA A 104 1.80 1.05 -0.49
C ALA A 104 1.54 0.43 -1.87
N ALA A 105 1.79 1.17 -2.96
CA ALA A 105 1.62 0.69 -4.33
C ALA A 105 2.56 -0.47 -4.66
N VAL A 106 3.83 -0.39 -4.27
CA VAL A 106 4.83 -1.46 -4.48
C VAL A 106 4.41 -2.77 -3.80
N VAL A 107 3.89 -2.70 -2.57
CA VAL A 107 3.40 -3.89 -1.86
C VAL A 107 2.14 -4.45 -2.52
N ALA A 108 1.19 -3.56 -2.87
CA ALA A 108 -0.06 -3.92 -3.52
C ALA A 108 0.16 -4.60 -4.88
N ALA A 109 1.00 -3.99 -5.72
CA ALA A 109 1.36 -4.51 -7.03
C ALA A 109 2.10 -5.85 -6.92
N GLY A 110 3.07 -5.96 -6.00
CA GLY A 110 3.82 -7.20 -5.74
C GLY A 110 2.95 -8.35 -5.27
N SER A 111 1.82 -8.02 -4.63
CA SER A 111 0.82 -8.98 -4.20
C SER A 111 -0.13 -9.40 -5.35
N GLY A 112 -0.02 -8.80 -6.54
CA GLY A 112 -0.88 -9.11 -7.69
C GLY A 112 -2.27 -8.45 -7.65
N LEU A 113 -2.40 -7.29 -7.02
CA LEU A 113 -3.64 -6.51 -7.06
C LEU A 113 -3.84 -5.82 -8.43
N THR A 114 -5.09 -5.48 -8.75
CA THR A 114 -5.47 -4.77 -9.97
C THR A 114 -5.03 -3.29 -9.92
N LEU A 115 -4.95 -2.62 -11.07
CA LEU A 115 -4.56 -1.21 -11.14
C LEU A 115 -5.44 -0.31 -10.24
N ASP A 116 -6.74 -0.58 -10.18
CA ASP A 116 -7.69 0.16 -9.34
C ASP A 116 -7.41 -0.06 -7.84
N GLU A 117 -7.15 -1.30 -7.43
CA GLU A 117 -6.82 -1.64 -6.04
C GLU A 117 -5.45 -1.07 -5.62
N VAL A 118 -4.44 -1.14 -6.50
CA VAL A 118 -3.13 -0.54 -6.26
C VAL A 118 -3.24 0.98 -6.12
N THR A 119 -4.07 1.62 -6.97
CA THR A 119 -4.36 3.07 -6.88
C THR A 119 -5.03 3.41 -5.55
N ALA A 120 -6.00 2.60 -5.11
CA ALA A 120 -6.71 2.82 -3.85
C ALA A 120 -5.78 2.70 -2.63
N GLU A 121 -4.88 1.72 -2.60
CA GLU A 121 -3.89 1.57 -1.53
C GLU A 121 -2.90 2.76 -1.50
N ALA A 122 -2.45 3.23 -2.66
CA ALA A 122 -1.61 4.42 -2.74
C ALA A 122 -2.31 5.66 -2.15
N LEU A 123 -3.56 5.92 -2.56
CA LEU A 123 -4.36 7.05 -2.08
C LEU A 123 -4.62 6.98 -0.56
N GLY A 124 -4.81 5.79 -0.01
CA GLY A 124 -5.05 5.57 1.41
C GLY A 124 -3.81 5.76 2.30
N ALA A 125 -2.61 5.83 1.72
CA ALA A 125 -1.35 5.75 2.46
C ALA A 125 -1.06 6.94 3.39
N LEU A 126 -1.76 8.08 3.21
CA LEU A 126 -1.68 9.22 4.14
C LEU A 126 -2.40 8.95 5.47
N GLY A 127 -3.46 8.15 5.43
CA GLY A 127 -4.39 7.95 6.56
C GLY A 127 -3.71 7.51 7.86
N PRO A 128 -2.77 6.54 7.86
CA PRO A 128 -2.07 6.12 9.06
C PRO A 128 -1.34 7.27 9.76
N LYS A 129 -0.65 8.15 9.01
CA LYS A 129 0.04 9.32 9.61
C LYS A 129 -0.96 10.32 10.20
N GLN A 130 -2.09 10.56 9.53
CA GLN A 130 -3.14 11.43 10.05
C GLN A 130 -3.76 10.87 11.35
N ALA A 131 -3.95 9.55 11.44
CA ALA A 131 -4.49 8.91 12.64
C ALA A 131 -3.51 8.89 13.83
N MET A 132 -2.20 8.87 13.56
CA MET A 132 -1.16 8.85 14.59
C MET A 132 -0.83 10.24 15.14
N LEU A 133 -1.07 11.30 14.35
CA LEU A 133 -0.92 12.66 14.83
C LEU A 133 -2.16 13.06 15.64
N PRO A 134 -2.00 13.70 16.82
CA PRO A 134 -3.13 14.28 17.54
C PRO A 134 -3.77 15.34 16.65
N ALA A 135 -5.00 15.07 16.20
CA ALA A 135 -5.62 15.85 15.15
C ALA A 135 -5.85 17.32 15.57
N SER A 136 -5.59 18.26 14.66
CA SER A 136 -6.63 19.28 14.45
C SER A 136 -7.83 18.50 13.92
N ALA A 137 -8.81 18.31 14.79
CA ALA A 137 -9.97 17.47 14.57
C ALA A 137 -10.76 17.92 13.34
N ALA A 138 -10.62 17.18 12.24
CA ALA A 138 -11.63 17.11 11.21
C ALA A 138 -11.46 15.80 10.42
N GLN A 139 -12.49 14.97 10.50
CA GLN A 139 -12.76 13.79 9.66
C GLN A 139 -12.13 12.46 10.08
N ALA A 140 -12.67 11.91 11.16
CA ALA A 140 -12.91 10.47 11.25
C ALA A 140 -14.20 10.24 12.05
N ALA A 141 -15.34 10.22 11.36
CA ALA A 141 -16.57 9.65 11.88
C ALA A 141 -17.45 9.22 10.71
N THR A 142 -17.30 7.96 10.30
CA THR A 142 -18.47 7.20 9.90
C THR A 142 -18.64 6.14 10.97
N GLU A 143 -19.44 6.51 11.96
CA GLU A 143 -20.07 5.59 12.91
C GLU A 143 -20.86 4.53 12.13
N THR A 144 -20.76 3.28 12.56
CA THR A 144 -21.93 2.41 12.63
C THR A 144 -21.90 1.62 13.93
N ALA A 145 -23.07 1.63 14.59
CA ALA A 145 -23.41 1.10 15.89
C ALA A 145 -23.35 -0.45 15.97
N PRO A 146 -23.41 -1.06 17.18
CA PRO A 146 -23.20 -2.49 17.38
C PRO A 146 -24.48 -3.30 17.10
N VAL A 147 -24.33 -4.51 16.54
CA VAL A 147 -25.40 -5.51 16.45
C VAL A 147 -24.87 -6.89 16.89
N ALA A 148 -25.76 -7.66 17.51
CA ALA A 148 -25.51 -8.88 18.26
C ALA A 148 -25.68 -10.17 17.42
N ASP A 149 -24.75 -11.11 17.63
CA ASP A 149 -24.69 -12.54 17.25
C ASP A 149 -24.98 -12.91 15.77
N ASP A 150 -23.96 -12.72 14.92
CA ASP A 150 -24.07 -12.61 13.45
C ASP A 150 -23.40 -13.76 12.64
N GLY A 151 -23.12 -14.92 13.25
CA GLY A 151 -22.50 -16.05 12.55
C GLY A 151 -21.01 -15.87 12.20
N TRP A 152 -20.31 -14.97 12.89
CA TRP A 152 -18.87 -14.80 12.81
C TRP A 152 -18.15 -15.76 13.75
N LEU A 153 -17.21 -16.53 13.21
CA LEU A 153 -16.22 -17.24 14.00
C LEU A 153 -15.15 -16.24 14.46
N ARG A 154 -14.57 -16.47 15.64
CA ARG A 154 -13.54 -15.58 16.19
C ARG A 154 -12.32 -16.34 16.72
N CYS A 155 -11.16 -15.74 16.59
CA CYS A 155 -9.90 -16.20 17.17
C CYS A 155 -9.20 -15.00 17.82
N GLU A 156 -8.71 -15.20 19.04
CA GLU A 156 -8.03 -14.17 19.82
C GLU A 156 -6.58 -14.53 20.03
N VAL A 157 -5.68 -13.57 19.78
CA VAL A 157 -4.23 -13.75 19.95
C VAL A 157 -3.64 -12.56 20.69
N VAL A 158 -2.56 -12.79 21.42
CA VAL A 158 -1.75 -11.73 22.05
C VAL A 158 -0.50 -11.51 21.19
N VAL A 159 -0.21 -10.26 20.86
CA VAL A 159 0.93 -9.91 20.01
C VAL A 159 2.20 -9.88 20.86
N ASP A 160 3.09 -10.86 20.69
CA ASP A 160 4.37 -10.93 21.41
C ASP A 160 5.54 -10.29 20.65
N ASN A 161 5.30 -9.74 19.45
CA ASN A 161 6.30 -9.03 18.67
C ASN A 161 6.84 -7.80 19.42
N PRO A 162 8.17 -7.65 19.60
CA PRO A 162 8.77 -6.53 20.33
C PRO A 162 8.37 -5.14 19.83
N HIS A 163 8.09 -5.02 18.53
CA HIS A 163 7.69 -3.77 17.88
C HIS A 163 6.22 -3.78 17.43
N GLY A 164 5.42 -4.74 17.89
CA GLY A 164 4.03 -4.94 17.47
C GLY A 164 3.90 -5.38 16.00
N LEU A 165 2.73 -5.15 15.41
CA LEU A 165 2.49 -5.42 13.97
C LEU A 165 2.94 -4.24 13.10
N HIS A 166 4.25 -4.01 13.03
CA HIS A 166 4.83 -3.08 12.06
C HIS A 166 4.76 -3.64 10.63
N VAL A 167 5.30 -2.89 9.67
CA VAL A 167 5.15 -3.16 8.21
C VAL A 167 5.45 -4.61 7.82
N ARG A 168 6.48 -5.24 8.39
CA ARG A 168 6.92 -6.59 8.03
C ARG A 168 5.96 -7.70 8.51
N PRO A 169 5.67 -7.85 9.83
CA PRO A 169 4.67 -8.82 10.29
C PRO A 169 3.27 -8.51 9.75
N ALA A 170 2.92 -7.24 9.53
CA ALA A 170 1.65 -6.87 8.93
C ALA A 170 1.56 -7.29 7.44
N ALA A 171 2.63 -7.14 6.66
CA ALA A 171 2.68 -7.63 5.28
C ALA A 171 2.57 -9.17 5.22
N ARG A 172 3.20 -9.89 6.15
CA ARG A 172 3.04 -11.35 6.27
C ARG A 172 1.60 -11.75 6.58
N LEU A 173 0.95 -11.05 7.51
CA LEU A 173 -0.46 -11.27 7.83
C LEU A 173 -1.36 -11.07 6.61
N VAL A 174 -1.16 -9.97 5.87
CA VAL A 174 -1.90 -9.68 4.63
C VAL A 174 -1.70 -10.81 3.61
N ALA A 175 -0.45 -11.20 3.37
CA ALA A 175 -0.12 -12.24 2.38
C ALA A 175 -0.75 -13.59 2.73
N ALA A 176 -0.73 -13.97 4.01
CA ALA A 176 -1.28 -15.23 4.47
C ALA A 176 -2.82 -15.28 4.44
N LEU A 177 -3.48 -14.14 4.70
CA LEU A 177 -4.95 -14.09 4.76
C LEU A 177 -5.62 -13.77 3.41
N LYS A 178 -4.83 -13.38 2.40
CA LYS A 178 -5.31 -13.06 1.05
C LYS A 178 -5.98 -14.24 0.31
N PRO A 179 -5.51 -15.50 0.40
CA PRO A 179 -6.10 -16.61 -0.36
C PRO A 179 -7.51 -17.00 0.07
N PHE A 180 -7.95 -16.58 1.28
CA PHE A 180 -9.25 -16.96 1.80
C PHE A 180 -10.37 -16.11 1.19
N ALA A 181 -11.50 -16.75 0.86
CA ALA A 181 -12.71 -16.11 0.36
C ALA A 181 -13.57 -15.53 1.50
N ALA A 182 -13.38 -15.99 2.74
CA ALA A 182 -14.11 -15.50 3.91
C ALA A 182 -14.05 -13.99 4.03
N GLU A 183 -15.14 -13.42 4.52
CA GLU A 183 -15.17 -12.06 5.03
C GLU A 183 -14.34 -12.03 6.32
N LEU A 184 -13.37 -11.11 6.42
CA LEU A 184 -12.46 -11.02 7.56
C LEU A 184 -12.47 -9.62 8.15
N LYS A 185 -12.47 -9.55 9.48
CA LYS A 185 -12.32 -8.30 10.26
C LYS A 185 -11.33 -8.54 11.38
N LEU A 186 -10.36 -7.67 11.54
CA LEU A 186 -9.41 -7.71 12.64
C LEU A 186 -9.71 -6.58 13.61
N GLN A 187 -9.86 -6.92 14.88
CA GLN A 187 -10.20 -5.99 15.94
C GLN A 187 -9.08 -5.86 16.96
N LYS A 188 -8.93 -4.65 17.51
CA LYS A 188 -8.12 -4.34 18.68
C LYS A 188 -8.91 -3.40 19.58
N GLY A 189 -9.49 -3.92 20.66
CA GLY A 189 -10.47 -3.18 21.46
C GLY A 189 -11.63 -2.72 20.58
N ASP A 190 -11.95 -1.42 20.59
CA ASP A 190 -13.05 -0.84 19.81
C ASP A 190 -12.69 -0.55 18.33
N LYS A 191 -11.42 -0.77 17.93
CA LYS A 191 -10.96 -0.49 16.56
C LYS A 191 -11.07 -1.74 15.69
N GLU A 192 -11.52 -1.56 14.45
CA GLU A 192 -11.62 -2.61 13.44
C GLU A 192 -10.87 -2.23 12.16
N ALA A 193 -10.26 -3.22 11.51
CA ALA A 193 -9.57 -3.08 10.24
C ALA A 193 -9.76 -4.33 9.36
N ASN A 194 -9.66 -4.15 8.05
CA ASN A 194 -9.53 -5.28 7.14
C ASN A 194 -8.10 -5.86 7.25
N PRO A 195 -7.94 -7.15 7.63
CA PRO A 195 -6.61 -7.75 7.80
C PRO A 195 -5.84 -7.97 6.51
N ARG A 196 -6.45 -7.74 5.34
CA ARG A 196 -5.81 -7.81 4.02
C ARG A 196 -5.33 -6.45 3.51
N SER A 197 -5.51 -5.38 4.27
CA SER A 197 -5.00 -4.04 3.92
C SER A 197 -3.94 -3.61 4.92
N LEU A 198 -2.70 -3.52 4.45
CA LEU A 198 -1.56 -3.07 5.26
C LEU A 198 -1.82 -1.69 5.87
N THR A 199 -2.42 -0.80 5.08
CA THR A 199 -2.80 0.55 5.49
C THR A 199 -3.79 0.52 6.65
N ARG A 200 -4.82 -0.33 6.59
CA ARG A 200 -5.82 -0.46 7.66
C ARG A 200 -5.24 -1.13 8.91
N LEU A 201 -4.36 -2.13 8.74
CA LEU A 201 -3.64 -2.75 9.86
C LEU A 201 -2.80 -1.75 10.64
N ALA A 202 -2.09 -0.85 9.94
CA ALA A 202 -1.29 0.20 10.59
C ALA A 202 -2.16 1.13 11.47
N MET A 203 -3.42 1.38 11.10
CA MET A 203 -4.35 2.21 11.88
C MET A 203 -4.79 1.57 13.22
N LEU A 204 -4.72 0.24 13.34
CA LEU A 204 -4.96 -0.43 14.62
C LEU A 204 -3.88 -0.10 15.66
N ASN A 205 -2.68 0.32 15.21
CA ASN A 205 -1.55 0.70 16.05
C ASN A 205 -1.26 -0.39 17.10
N VAL A 206 -1.08 -1.62 16.63
CA VAL A 206 -0.89 -2.81 17.46
C VAL A 206 0.54 -2.84 17.99
N ARG A 207 0.68 -3.01 19.30
CA ARG A 207 1.92 -3.02 20.08
C ARG A 207 2.09 -4.38 20.75
N GLN A 208 3.28 -4.62 21.27
CA GLN A 208 3.54 -5.79 22.11
C GLN A 208 2.57 -5.82 23.29
N GLY A 209 2.00 -6.99 23.56
CA GLY A 209 1.03 -7.23 24.62
C GLY A 209 -0.42 -6.87 24.27
N ASP A 210 -0.68 -6.27 23.10
CA ASP A 210 -2.05 -6.01 22.66
C ASP A 210 -2.76 -7.32 22.27
N GLN A 211 -4.04 -7.39 22.59
CA GLN A 211 -4.92 -8.47 22.15
C GLN A 211 -5.56 -8.11 20.80
N LEU A 212 -5.53 -9.07 19.88
CA LEU A 212 -6.20 -8.99 18.59
C LEU A 212 -7.28 -10.05 18.50
N THR A 213 -8.39 -9.68 17.89
CA THR A 213 -9.50 -10.61 17.59
C THR A 213 -9.69 -10.63 16.07
N LEU A 214 -9.38 -11.76 15.44
CA LEU A 214 -9.78 -11.98 14.05
C LEU A 214 -11.18 -12.58 14.05
N LEU A 215 -12.08 -11.92 13.35
CA LEU A 215 -13.42 -12.38 13.02
C LEU A 215 -13.40 -12.88 11.57
N ALA A 216 -13.96 -14.05 11.34
CA ALA A 216 -14.12 -14.63 10.01
C ALA A 216 -15.54 -15.17 9.77
N ARG A 217 -16.07 -14.97 8.57
CA ARG A 217 -17.37 -15.50 8.14
C ARG A 217 -17.32 -15.98 6.69
N GLY A 218 -17.81 -17.18 6.42
CA GLY A 218 -17.76 -17.81 5.10
C GLY A 218 -17.30 -19.27 5.15
N GLU A 219 -17.21 -19.90 4.00
CA GLU A 219 -16.92 -21.34 3.87
C GLU A 219 -15.54 -21.75 4.42
N ASP A 220 -14.54 -20.88 4.28
CA ASP A 220 -13.16 -21.09 4.74
C ASP A 220 -12.81 -20.29 6.00
N ALA A 221 -13.81 -19.79 6.73
CA ALA A 221 -13.62 -19.00 7.94
C ALA A 221 -12.75 -19.73 8.98
N THR A 222 -13.04 -21.00 9.26
CA THR A 222 -12.25 -21.82 10.20
C THR A 222 -10.78 -21.94 9.77
N ALA A 223 -10.53 -22.09 8.47
CA ALA A 223 -9.17 -22.20 7.93
C ALA A 223 -8.42 -20.87 8.05
N ALA A 224 -9.09 -19.74 7.78
CA ALA A 224 -8.52 -18.41 7.95
C ALA A 224 -8.15 -18.12 9.42
N LEU A 225 -9.02 -18.49 10.37
CA LEU A 225 -8.72 -18.35 11.80
C LEU A 225 -7.55 -19.23 12.24
N THR A 226 -7.47 -20.46 11.73
CA THR A 226 -6.36 -21.37 12.03
C THR A 226 -5.03 -20.82 11.51
N CYS A 227 -5.03 -20.29 10.28
CA CYS A 227 -3.86 -19.63 9.70
C CYS A 227 -3.42 -18.41 10.52
N PHE A 228 -4.37 -17.61 10.98
CA PHE A 228 -4.08 -16.46 11.85
C PHE A 228 -3.46 -16.86 13.19
N GLN A 229 -4.00 -17.89 13.84
CA GLN A 229 -3.43 -18.41 15.08
C GLN A 229 -1.99 -18.89 14.87
N GLN A 230 -1.73 -19.65 13.80
CA GLN A 230 -0.39 -20.12 13.47
C GLN A 230 0.59 -18.97 13.25
N LEU A 231 0.16 -17.93 12.53
CA LEU A 231 0.97 -16.72 12.37
C LEU A 231 1.28 -16.09 13.72
N ALA A 232 0.33 -15.97 14.63
CA ALA A 232 0.58 -15.39 15.95
C ALA A 232 1.57 -16.23 16.78
N ASP A 233 1.47 -17.57 16.73
CA ASP A 233 2.38 -18.49 17.40
C ASP A 233 3.83 -18.36 16.86
N GLU A 234 3.96 -18.07 15.55
CA GLU A 234 5.23 -17.76 14.89
C GLU A 234 5.65 -16.29 15.00
N ARG A 235 5.01 -15.50 15.88
CA ARG A 235 5.25 -14.05 16.04
C ARG A 235 5.15 -13.30 14.72
N PHE A 236 4.20 -13.68 13.88
CA PHE A 236 3.99 -13.15 12.54
C PHE A 236 5.27 -13.12 11.68
N GLY A 237 6.27 -13.94 12.03
CA GLY A 237 7.55 -14.03 11.34
C GLY A 237 8.72 -13.20 11.83
N ASP A 238 8.64 -12.64 13.03
CA ASP A 238 9.64 -11.73 13.60
C ASP A 238 10.30 -12.28 14.87
#